data_AF-A0A2T0G9C6-F1
#
_entry.id   AF-A0A2T0G9C6-F1
#
_cell.length_a   1.000
_cell.length_b   1.000
_cell.length_c   1.000
_cell.angle_alpha   90.00
_cell.angle_beta   90.00
_cell.angle_gamma   90.00
#
_symmetry.space_group_name_H-M   'P 1'
#
loop_
_entity.id
_entity.type
_entity.pdbx_description
1 polymer ?
#
loop_
_entity_poly.entity_id
_entity_poly.type
_entity_poly.pdbx_seq_one_letter_code
_entity_poly.pdbx_strand_id
1 'polypeptide(L)'
;MRVKWFSLVRITGLLLVLLYHFFQKAFPGGFIGVDIFFTFSGFLITSLLIDEFARNKGIDIKGFLRRRFYRIVPPLVLMILVVMPFTLLIRRDFVAGIGTQIAAAFGFMTNFYEILSGGNYESQFIPHLFVHTWSLALEMHYYILWGLATWYLAKKSKNVGQFRGVIFLVSSALFFISFLSMFVRGFFSSNFSVIYFSSFTHIFPFFVGSVLATVSGVSDLGAPFRKIEQALDLKKTFYLLGGSFVALLLLTFLLRFDNLLTYLFGFLLATVFSVVMILATRVLHEKTPHVDEPPIITFIADTSYGVYLFHWPFYIIFSQLMSNGLAVLLTTILSFAFAAGSFYLLEPTLAGKEPKVFGLKMNIKQITTPVFYSLIPFTLITLIIMMIAPKIGAFEENLLVNGLNQADNKMQITRTQVDHATASQYNVTKGTTVIGDSVALRASEWLKQAMPEAQVDAAVSRNLASGLEVYQTDISNKVLLENVVLALGANTVDNYESLLNQFISKLPKGHRLILVTPYDGRTAHDGTSIAVKTRQYELELAKKYDYVFVADWYQVAIEHPEIWYSTDYVHFGSESTTITKGGELYAQTVKQTIEEATKKGTVKK
;
A
#
# COMPACT_ATOMS: atom_id res chain seq x y z
N MET A 1 -17.92 -24.75 -17.82
CA MET A 1 -18.53 -25.26 -16.58
C MET A 1 -18.28 -24.24 -15.47
N ARG A 2 -19.28 -23.91 -14.64
CA ARG A 2 -19.06 -23.07 -13.43
C ARG A 2 -18.63 -24.01 -12.32
N VAL A 3 -17.39 -23.88 -11.84
CA VAL A 3 -16.96 -24.61 -10.65
C VAL A 3 -17.59 -23.94 -9.44
N LYS A 4 -18.31 -24.73 -8.65
CA LYS A 4 -19.00 -24.28 -7.45
C LYS A 4 -18.00 -24.03 -6.32
N TRP A 5 -18.38 -23.18 -5.36
CA TRP A 5 -17.65 -22.82 -4.15
C TRP A 5 -16.41 -21.95 -4.33
N PHE A 6 -15.93 -21.75 -5.57
CA PHE A 6 -14.91 -20.73 -5.87
C PHE A 6 -15.34 -19.31 -5.50
N SER A 7 -16.65 -19.08 -5.37
CA SER A 7 -17.20 -17.85 -4.80
C SER A 7 -16.64 -17.54 -3.41
N LEU A 8 -16.39 -18.55 -2.57
CA LEU A 8 -15.84 -18.38 -1.23
C LEU A 8 -14.40 -17.83 -1.26
N VAL A 9 -13.58 -18.28 -2.21
CA VAL A 9 -12.21 -17.76 -2.39
C VAL A 9 -12.25 -16.28 -2.77
N ARG A 10 -13.12 -15.90 -3.71
CA ARG A 10 -13.29 -14.49 -4.13
C ARG A 10 -13.81 -13.60 -3.02
N ILE A 11 -14.81 -14.08 -2.27
CA ILE A 11 -15.37 -13.35 -1.13
C ILE A 11 -14.31 -13.14 -0.06
N THR A 12 -13.48 -14.15 0.20
CA THR A 12 -12.39 -14.05 1.19
C THR A 12 -11.36 -13.01 0.75
N GLY A 13 -10.88 -13.07 -0.49
CA GLY A 13 -10.00 -12.05 -1.07
C GLY A 13 -10.57 -10.64 -0.92
N LEU A 14 -11.84 -10.46 -1.31
CA LEU A 14 -12.52 -9.17 -1.22
C LEU A 14 -12.63 -8.71 0.24
N LEU A 15 -13.08 -9.58 1.13
CA LEU A 15 -13.27 -9.28 2.54
C LEU A 15 -11.97 -8.78 3.17
N LEU A 16 -10.84 -9.47 2.97
CA LEU A 16 -9.58 -9.05 3.58
C LEU A 16 -9.10 -7.69 3.05
N VAL A 17 -9.26 -7.43 1.74
CA VAL A 17 -8.97 -6.13 1.14
C VAL A 17 -9.85 -5.03 1.72
N LEU A 18 -11.15 -5.27 1.89
CA LEU A 18 -12.08 -4.29 2.47
C LEU A 18 -11.75 -4.03 3.95
N LEU A 19 -11.47 -5.07 4.72
CA LEU A 19 -11.07 -4.95 6.13
C LEU A 19 -9.79 -4.12 6.27
N TYR A 20 -8.81 -4.32 5.39
CA TYR A 20 -7.58 -3.52 5.37
C TYR A 20 -7.87 -2.05 5.11
N HIS A 21 -8.58 -1.71 4.02
CA HIS A 21 -8.76 -0.31 3.68
C HIS A 21 -9.72 0.42 4.63
N PHE A 22 -10.78 -0.24 5.11
CA PHE A 22 -11.78 0.36 6.01
C PHE A 22 -11.32 0.44 7.46
N PHE A 23 -10.47 -0.51 7.89
CA PHE A 23 -10.09 -0.71 9.28
C PHE A 23 -8.62 -1.12 9.41
N GLN A 24 -7.73 -0.42 8.70
CA GLN A 24 -6.28 -0.72 8.64
C GLN A 24 -5.65 -0.91 10.02
N LYS A 25 -6.11 -0.15 11.04
CA LYS A 25 -5.64 -0.27 12.43
C LYS A 25 -5.96 -1.63 13.06
N ALA A 26 -7.13 -2.19 12.77
CA ALA A 26 -7.57 -3.47 13.32
C ALA A 26 -7.09 -4.66 12.49
N PHE A 27 -6.95 -4.47 11.17
CA PHE A 27 -6.55 -5.52 10.22
C PHE A 27 -5.35 -5.09 9.37
N PRO A 28 -4.18 -4.80 9.99
CA PRO A 28 -3.02 -4.24 9.29
C PRO A 28 -2.46 -5.18 8.21
N GLY A 29 -2.72 -6.48 8.31
CA GLY A 29 -2.29 -7.50 7.34
C GLY A 29 -3.33 -7.82 6.27
N GLY A 30 -4.49 -7.16 6.24
CA GLY A 30 -5.56 -7.50 5.29
C GLY A 30 -5.19 -7.23 3.81
N PHE A 31 -4.12 -6.48 3.54
CA PHE A 31 -3.60 -6.24 2.19
C PHE A 31 -3.29 -7.54 1.44
N ILE A 32 -2.99 -8.65 2.15
CA ILE A 32 -2.78 -9.98 1.54
C ILE A 32 -4.00 -10.55 0.81
N GLY A 33 -5.17 -9.92 0.93
CA GLY A 33 -6.34 -10.30 0.17
C GLY A 33 -6.11 -10.24 -1.35
N VAL A 34 -5.18 -9.37 -1.82
CA VAL A 34 -4.78 -9.34 -3.23
C VAL A 34 -4.02 -10.60 -3.66
N ASP A 35 -3.22 -11.21 -2.79
CA ASP A 35 -2.52 -12.47 -3.04
C ASP A 35 -3.48 -13.64 -3.25
N ILE A 36 -4.62 -13.63 -2.55
CA ILE A 36 -5.70 -14.60 -2.75
C ILE A 36 -6.23 -14.46 -4.18
N PHE A 37 -6.48 -13.23 -4.64
CA PHE A 37 -6.91 -12.97 -6.01
C PHE A 37 -5.86 -13.37 -7.03
N PHE A 38 -4.58 -13.03 -6.82
CA PHE A 38 -3.48 -13.41 -7.71
C PHE A 38 -3.34 -14.92 -7.84
N THR A 39 -3.33 -15.64 -6.71
CA THR A 39 -3.27 -17.11 -6.69
C THR A 39 -4.47 -17.72 -7.41
N PHE A 40 -5.68 -17.23 -7.12
CA PHE A 40 -6.89 -17.73 -7.76
C PHE A 40 -6.94 -17.43 -9.26
N SER A 41 -6.48 -16.25 -9.67
CA SER A 41 -6.39 -15.83 -11.06
C SER A 41 -5.40 -16.68 -11.84
N GLY A 42 -4.20 -16.89 -11.28
CA GLY A 42 -3.20 -17.80 -11.84
C GLY A 42 -3.74 -19.22 -12.05
N PHE A 43 -4.44 -19.74 -11.05
CA PHE A 43 -5.12 -21.03 -11.12
C PHE A 43 -6.18 -21.09 -12.23
N LEU A 44 -7.09 -20.11 -12.27
CA LEU A 44 -8.23 -20.14 -13.17
C LEU A 44 -7.82 -19.98 -14.63
N ILE A 45 -6.94 -19.02 -14.93
CA ILE A 45 -6.45 -18.77 -16.29
C ILE A 45 -5.71 -20.00 -16.82
N THR A 46 -4.78 -20.54 -16.04
CA THR A 46 -4.00 -21.70 -16.46
C THR A 46 -4.87 -22.93 -16.64
N SER A 47 -5.85 -23.17 -15.75
CA SER A 47 -6.79 -24.28 -15.90
C SER A 47 -7.62 -24.17 -17.18
N LEU A 48 -8.11 -22.97 -17.52
CA LEU A 48 -8.89 -22.74 -18.73
C LEU A 48 -8.08 -22.96 -20.00
N LEU A 49 -6.80 -22.57 -20.00
CA LEU A 49 -5.89 -22.76 -21.14
C LEU A 49 -5.50 -24.24 -21.31
N ILE A 50 -5.31 -24.97 -20.20
CA ILE A 50 -5.13 -26.44 -20.22
C ILE A 50 -6.38 -27.12 -20.77
N ASP A 51 -7.57 -26.75 -20.30
CA ASP A 51 -8.85 -27.30 -20.78
C ASP A 51 -9.10 -27.01 -22.27
N GLU A 52 -8.68 -25.84 -22.75
CA GLU A 52 -8.75 -25.47 -24.17
C GLU A 52 -7.80 -26.31 -25.02
N PHE A 53 -6.55 -26.45 -24.58
CA PHE A 53 -5.57 -27.31 -25.24
C PHE A 53 -5.98 -28.79 -25.24
N ALA A 54 -6.58 -29.27 -24.15
CA ALA A 54 -7.05 -30.64 -24.04
C ALA A 54 -8.12 -30.96 -25.09
N ARG A 55 -9.04 -30.02 -25.33
CA ARG A 55 -10.12 -30.15 -26.30
C ARG A 55 -9.68 -29.92 -27.75
N ASN A 56 -8.89 -28.87 -27.98
CA ASN A 56 -8.65 -28.36 -29.34
C ASN A 56 -7.22 -28.60 -29.85
N LYS A 57 -6.32 -29.14 -29.01
CA LYS A 57 -4.86 -29.27 -29.29
C LYS A 57 -4.19 -27.94 -29.65
N GLY A 58 -4.79 -26.82 -29.25
CA GLY A 58 -4.31 -25.48 -29.50
C GLY A 58 -5.01 -24.48 -28.57
N ILE A 59 -4.51 -23.24 -28.57
CA ILE A 59 -5.03 -22.14 -27.74
C ILE A 59 -5.39 -20.97 -28.65
N ASP A 60 -6.64 -20.51 -28.61
CA ASP A 60 -7.10 -19.27 -29.24
C ASP A 60 -6.75 -18.07 -28.35
N ILE A 61 -5.52 -17.58 -28.51
CA ILE A 61 -5.02 -16.42 -27.76
C ILE A 61 -5.84 -15.15 -28.02
N LYS A 62 -6.34 -14.94 -29.25
CA LYS A 62 -7.15 -13.76 -29.58
C LYS A 62 -8.49 -13.82 -28.87
N GLY A 63 -9.15 -14.97 -28.90
CA GLY A 63 -10.39 -15.19 -28.16
C GLY A 63 -10.19 -15.08 -26.65
N PHE A 64 -9.07 -15.59 -26.13
CA PHE A 64 -8.69 -15.43 -24.71
C PHE A 64 -8.58 -13.95 -24.32
N LEU A 65 -7.74 -13.17 -25.01
CA LEU A 65 -7.53 -11.75 -24.72
C LEU A 65 -8.83 -10.95 -24.87
N ARG A 66 -9.64 -11.25 -25.89
CA ARG A 66 -10.96 -10.63 -26.07
C ARG A 66 -11.88 -10.88 -24.88
N ARG A 67 -11.96 -12.12 -24.38
CA ARG A 67 -12.77 -12.46 -23.20
C ARG A 67 -12.29 -11.73 -21.94
N ARG A 68 -10.98 -11.50 -21.79
CA ARG A 68 -10.42 -10.75 -20.67
C ARG A 68 -10.72 -9.25 -20.79
N PHE A 69 -10.56 -8.68 -21.99
CA PHE A 69 -10.87 -7.27 -22.26
C PHE A 69 -12.30 -6.90 -21.85
N TYR A 70 -13.31 -7.64 -22.33
CA TYR A 70 -14.72 -7.38 -21.99
C TYR A 70 -15.09 -7.63 -20.52
N ARG A 71 -14.24 -8.35 -19.77
CA ARG A 71 -14.45 -8.57 -18.33
C ARG A 71 -13.81 -7.46 -17.48
N ILE A 72 -12.73 -6.86 -17.95
CA ILE A 72 -11.85 -6.01 -17.13
C ILE A 72 -12.08 -4.53 -17.43
N VAL A 73 -12.05 -4.16 -18.70
CA VAL A 73 -12.03 -2.76 -19.14
C VAL A 73 -13.37 -2.07 -18.90
N PRO A 74 -14.54 -2.66 -19.19
CA PRO A 74 -15.79 -1.94 -18.99
C PRO A 74 -16.08 -1.54 -17.53
N PRO A 75 -15.88 -2.40 -16.52
CA PRO A 75 -16.01 -1.99 -15.12
C PRO A 75 -14.98 -0.93 -14.70
N LEU A 76 -13.76 -0.97 -15.24
CA LEU A 76 -12.72 0.04 -14.98
C LEU A 76 -13.12 1.42 -15.52
N VAL A 77 -13.58 1.47 -16.78
CA VAL A 77 -14.08 2.71 -17.40
C VAL A 77 -15.26 3.25 -16.61
N LEU A 78 -16.23 2.40 -16.26
CA LEU A 78 -17.39 2.81 -15.48
C LEU A 78 -16.97 3.37 -14.12
N MET A 79 -16.02 2.73 -13.44
CA MET A 79 -15.54 3.19 -12.15
C MET A 79 -14.95 4.59 -12.22
N ILE A 80 -14.04 4.83 -13.17
CA ILE A 80 -13.45 6.17 -13.34
C ILE A 80 -14.55 7.19 -13.62
N LEU A 81 -15.41 6.93 -14.61
CA LEU A 81 -16.45 7.89 -15.00
C LEU A 81 -17.42 8.23 -13.85
N VAL A 82 -17.80 7.24 -13.03
CA VAL A 82 -18.72 7.44 -11.91
C VAL A 82 -18.04 8.14 -10.72
N VAL A 83 -16.79 7.79 -10.42
CA VAL A 83 -16.04 8.35 -9.28
C VAL A 83 -15.69 9.82 -9.52
N MET A 84 -15.34 10.20 -10.75
CA MET A 84 -14.78 11.52 -11.04
C MET A 84 -15.64 12.70 -10.57
N PRO A 85 -16.96 12.76 -10.80
CA PRO A 85 -17.78 13.86 -10.26
C PRO A 85 -17.77 13.97 -8.74
N PHE A 86 -17.63 12.86 -8.00
CA PHE A 86 -17.55 12.90 -6.53
C PHE A 86 -16.27 13.56 -6.04
N THR A 87 -15.22 13.61 -6.86
CA THR A 87 -13.94 14.28 -6.50
C THR A 87 -14.09 15.80 -6.36
N LEU A 88 -15.15 16.39 -6.91
CA LEU A 88 -15.48 17.81 -6.74
C LEU A 88 -15.82 18.18 -5.28
N LEU A 89 -16.10 17.18 -4.44
CA LEU A 89 -16.46 17.36 -3.03
C LEU A 89 -15.24 17.43 -2.11
N ILE A 90 -14.05 17.02 -2.57
CA ILE A 90 -12.86 16.88 -1.72
C ILE A 90 -11.76 17.88 -2.08
N ARG A 91 -10.71 17.95 -1.23
CA ARG A 91 -9.56 18.84 -1.47
C ARG A 91 -8.85 18.50 -2.78
N ARG A 92 -8.36 19.53 -3.47
CA ARG A 92 -7.69 19.40 -4.77
C ARG A 92 -6.43 18.53 -4.74
N ASP A 93 -5.78 18.41 -3.58
CA ASP A 93 -4.59 17.56 -3.41
C ASP A 93 -4.84 16.09 -3.76
N PHE A 94 -6.01 15.55 -3.43
CA PHE A 94 -6.37 14.15 -3.75
C PHE A 94 -6.59 13.90 -5.23
N VAL A 95 -6.78 14.97 -6.00
CA VAL A 95 -7.00 14.94 -7.46
C VAL A 95 -5.74 15.43 -8.19
N ALA A 96 -4.63 15.67 -7.47
CA ALA A 96 -3.37 16.03 -8.09
C ALA A 96 -2.90 14.92 -9.05
N GLY A 97 -2.50 15.31 -10.25
CA GLY A 97 -2.03 14.37 -11.27
C GLY A 97 -3.08 13.37 -11.76
N ILE A 98 -4.39 13.62 -11.54
CA ILE A 98 -5.45 12.63 -11.84
C ILE A 98 -5.45 12.16 -13.29
N GLY A 99 -5.08 13.03 -14.24
CA GLY A 99 -4.97 12.65 -15.64
C GLY A 99 -3.91 11.56 -15.88
N THR A 100 -2.78 11.65 -15.18
CA THR A 100 -1.71 10.64 -15.23
C THR A 100 -2.14 9.36 -14.52
N GLN A 101 -2.85 9.46 -13.38
CA GLN A 101 -3.42 8.30 -12.69
C GLN A 101 -4.41 7.54 -13.58
N ILE A 102 -5.32 8.25 -14.26
CA ILE A 102 -6.29 7.66 -15.21
C ILE A 102 -5.55 7.00 -16.39
N ALA A 103 -4.55 7.68 -16.96
CA ALA A 103 -3.75 7.12 -18.04
C ALA A 103 -3.01 5.85 -17.60
N ALA A 104 -2.46 5.84 -16.39
CA ALA A 104 -1.79 4.67 -15.82
C ALA A 104 -2.78 3.52 -15.56
N ALA A 105 -3.99 3.82 -15.07
CA ALA A 105 -5.04 2.82 -14.87
C ALA A 105 -5.48 2.18 -16.20
N PHE A 106 -5.76 2.97 -17.24
CA PHE A 106 -6.12 2.45 -18.57
C PHE A 106 -4.97 1.76 -19.29
N GLY A 107 -3.74 2.23 -19.09
CA GLY A 107 -2.53 1.61 -19.62
C GLY A 107 -2.13 0.33 -18.89
N PHE A 108 -2.76 0.02 -17.74
CA PHE A 108 -2.35 -1.04 -16.83
C PHE A 108 -0.89 -0.86 -16.36
N MET A 109 -0.51 0.37 -16.03
CA MET A 109 0.85 0.77 -15.62
C MET A 109 0.88 1.47 -14.26
N THR A 110 -0.22 1.44 -13.49
CA THR A 110 -0.29 2.09 -12.17
C THR A 110 0.86 1.67 -11.26
N ASN A 111 1.22 0.38 -11.25
CA ASN A 111 2.33 -0.10 -10.42
C ASN A 111 3.69 0.56 -10.78
N PHE A 112 3.95 0.82 -12.06
CA PHE A 112 5.16 1.54 -12.48
C PHE A 112 5.06 3.03 -12.21
N TYR A 113 3.88 3.63 -12.41
CA TYR A 113 3.63 5.02 -12.07
C TYR A 113 3.90 5.30 -10.59
N GLU A 114 3.41 4.45 -9.69
CA GLU A 114 3.66 4.58 -8.24
C GLU A 114 5.15 4.39 -7.90
N ILE A 115 5.83 3.41 -8.50
CA ILE A 115 7.28 3.22 -8.26
C ILE A 115 8.09 4.45 -8.74
N LEU A 116 7.78 4.98 -9.93
CA LEU A 116 8.52 6.08 -10.54
C LEU A 116 8.23 7.44 -9.91
N SER A 117 7.02 7.64 -9.38
CA SER A 117 6.65 8.84 -8.62
C SER A 117 7.15 8.81 -7.18
N GLY A 118 7.76 7.71 -6.73
CA GLY A 118 8.19 7.54 -5.34
C GLY A 118 7.03 7.31 -4.37
N GLY A 119 5.87 6.87 -4.89
CA GLY A 119 4.67 6.60 -4.12
C GLY A 119 4.89 5.58 -3.00
N ASN A 120 4.22 5.80 -1.88
CA ASN A 120 4.16 4.87 -0.76
C ASN A 120 2.76 4.25 -0.71
N TYR A 121 2.68 2.91 -0.69
CA TYR A 121 1.41 2.19 -0.60
C TYR A 121 0.62 2.56 0.65
N GLU A 122 1.31 2.85 1.75
CA GLU A 122 0.72 3.33 3.00
C GLU A 122 0.84 4.85 3.16
N SER A 123 0.89 5.64 2.07
CA SER A 123 0.91 7.11 2.20
C SER A 123 -0.28 7.60 3.04
N GLN A 124 0.00 8.16 4.22
CA GLN A 124 -1.00 8.58 5.20
C GLN A 124 -1.50 10.01 4.97
N PHE A 125 -0.77 10.81 4.17
CA PHE A 125 -1.10 12.22 3.97
C PHE A 125 -2.15 12.40 2.86
N ILE A 126 -1.82 12.01 1.64
CA ILE A 126 -2.67 12.15 0.45
C ILE A 126 -2.45 10.91 -0.45
N PRO A 127 -3.22 9.83 -0.29
CA PRO A 127 -3.15 8.69 -1.20
C PRO A 127 -3.72 9.03 -2.59
N HIS A 128 -3.10 8.49 -3.64
CA HIS A 128 -3.64 8.55 -4.99
C HIS A 128 -4.99 7.82 -5.10
N LEU A 129 -5.94 8.45 -5.77
CA LEU A 129 -7.33 7.96 -5.88
C LEU A 129 -7.43 6.61 -6.60
N PHE A 130 -6.52 6.35 -7.55
CA PHE A 130 -6.51 5.10 -8.32
C PHE A 130 -5.33 4.18 -7.99
N VAL A 131 -4.61 4.38 -6.88
CA VAL A 131 -3.44 3.55 -6.52
C VAL A 131 -3.75 2.06 -6.56
N HIS A 132 -4.89 1.63 -6.01
CA HIS A 132 -5.32 0.22 -5.93
C HIS A 132 -5.40 -0.51 -7.28
N THR A 133 -5.39 0.18 -8.43
CA THR A 133 -5.31 -0.45 -9.76
C THR A 133 -3.91 -0.97 -10.08
N TRP A 134 -2.91 -0.79 -9.20
CA TRP A 134 -1.61 -1.44 -9.29
C TRP A 134 -1.74 -2.98 -9.36
N SER A 135 -2.65 -3.58 -8.59
CA SER A 135 -2.84 -5.03 -8.57
C SER A 135 -3.47 -5.51 -9.88
N LEU A 136 -4.37 -4.70 -10.44
CA LEU A 136 -4.97 -4.93 -11.76
C LEU A 136 -3.91 -4.85 -12.87
N ALA A 137 -2.94 -3.94 -12.75
CA ALA A 137 -1.81 -3.87 -13.67
C ALA A 137 -1.00 -5.18 -13.66
N LEU A 138 -0.64 -5.70 -12.49
CA LEU A 138 0.05 -6.99 -12.36
C LEU A 138 -0.77 -8.14 -12.97
N GLU A 139 -2.08 -8.16 -12.72
CA GLU A 139 -2.98 -9.16 -13.28
C GLU A 139 -3.01 -9.12 -14.82
N MET A 140 -3.03 -7.91 -15.41
CA MET A 140 -2.98 -7.75 -16.86
C MET A 140 -1.63 -8.12 -17.46
N HIS A 141 -0.52 -7.77 -16.80
CA HIS A 141 0.81 -8.23 -17.19
C HIS A 141 0.87 -9.75 -17.22
N TYR A 142 0.36 -10.40 -16.17
CA TYR A 142 0.26 -11.85 -16.10
C TYR A 142 -0.60 -12.41 -17.23
N TYR A 143 -1.81 -11.88 -17.48
CA TYR A 143 -2.68 -12.38 -18.56
C TYR A 143 -2.04 -12.34 -19.95
N ILE A 144 -1.36 -11.24 -20.28
CA ILE A 144 -0.72 -11.07 -21.58
C ILE A 144 0.50 -11.98 -21.68
N LEU A 145 1.44 -11.87 -20.74
CA LEU A 145 2.71 -12.59 -20.79
C LEU A 145 2.51 -14.10 -20.64
N TRP A 146 1.69 -14.53 -19.68
CA TRP A 146 1.41 -15.93 -19.44
C TRP A 146 0.53 -16.54 -20.54
N GLY A 147 -0.46 -15.80 -21.06
CA GLY A 147 -1.26 -16.23 -22.20
C GLY A 147 -0.39 -16.51 -23.43
N LEU A 148 0.55 -15.62 -23.73
CA LEU A 148 1.51 -15.81 -24.84
C LEU A 148 2.48 -16.95 -24.57
N ALA A 149 3.03 -17.06 -23.36
CA ALA A 149 3.94 -18.12 -22.97
C ALA A 149 3.27 -19.50 -23.09
N THR A 150 2.10 -19.69 -22.48
CA THR A 150 1.34 -20.95 -22.54
C THR A 150 0.89 -21.29 -23.97
N TRP A 151 0.48 -20.30 -24.76
CA TRP A 151 0.20 -20.49 -26.19
C TRP A 151 1.42 -21.02 -26.95
N TYR A 152 2.61 -20.46 -26.70
CA TYR A 152 3.85 -20.95 -27.30
C TYR A 152 4.20 -22.37 -26.83
N LEU A 153 4.11 -22.64 -25.53
CA LEU A 153 4.37 -23.97 -24.94
C LEU A 153 3.39 -25.03 -25.46
N ALA A 154 2.13 -24.65 -25.72
CA ALA A 154 1.12 -25.52 -26.31
C ALA A 154 1.55 -26.00 -27.70
N LYS A 155 2.14 -25.13 -28.54
CA LYS A 155 2.66 -25.51 -29.86
C LYS A 155 3.82 -26.52 -29.81
N LYS A 156 4.55 -26.56 -28.69
CA LYS A 156 5.67 -27.49 -28.49
C LYS A 156 5.24 -28.81 -27.82
N SER A 157 4.03 -28.86 -27.29
CA SER A 157 3.52 -29.99 -26.54
C SER A 157 2.74 -30.93 -27.45
N LYS A 158 3.06 -32.22 -27.42
CA LYS A 158 2.39 -33.24 -28.25
C LYS A 158 1.08 -33.73 -27.63
N ASN A 159 1.00 -33.70 -26.30
CA ASN A 159 -0.17 -34.15 -25.55
C ASN A 159 -0.37 -33.32 -24.28
N VAL A 160 -1.52 -33.51 -23.63
CA VAL A 160 -1.94 -32.72 -22.48
C VAL A 160 -1.05 -32.96 -21.26
N GLY A 161 -0.58 -34.21 -21.06
CA GLY A 161 0.35 -34.54 -19.97
C GLY A 161 1.68 -33.79 -20.09
N GLN A 162 2.27 -33.78 -21.29
CA GLN A 162 3.47 -32.99 -21.58
C GLN A 162 3.23 -31.50 -21.36
N PHE A 163 2.09 -30.97 -21.83
CA PHE A 163 1.75 -29.56 -21.64
C PHE A 163 1.64 -29.19 -20.15
N ARG A 164 0.95 -30.00 -19.35
CA ARG A 164 0.85 -29.83 -17.89
C ARG A 164 2.23 -29.88 -17.22
N GLY A 165 3.08 -30.84 -17.61
CA GLY A 165 4.43 -30.97 -17.07
C GLY A 165 5.32 -29.76 -17.36
N VAL A 166 5.28 -29.25 -18.59
CA VAL A 166 6.06 -28.06 -18.96
C VAL A 166 5.52 -26.80 -18.26
N ILE A 167 4.20 -26.63 -18.16
CA ILE A 167 3.61 -25.56 -17.37
C ILE A 167 4.08 -25.64 -15.91
N PHE A 168 4.02 -26.82 -15.30
CA PHE A 168 4.42 -27.02 -13.91
C PHE A 168 5.87 -26.57 -13.68
N LEU A 169 6.79 -26.97 -14.56
CA LEU A 169 8.21 -26.62 -14.46
C LEU A 169 8.43 -25.11 -14.64
N VAL A 170 7.84 -24.51 -15.67
CA VAL A 170 8.00 -23.08 -15.96
C VAL A 170 7.37 -22.22 -14.86
N SER A 171 6.16 -22.54 -14.41
CA SER A 171 5.52 -21.84 -13.30
C SER A 171 6.30 -22.00 -12.00
N SER A 172 6.83 -23.18 -11.69
CA SER A 172 7.66 -23.38 -10.50
C SER A 172 8.94 -22.54 -10.55
N ALA A 173 9.63 -22.51 -11.70
CA ALA A 173 10.82 -21.69 -11.88
C ALA A 173 10.52 -20.19 -11.70
N LEU A 174 9.44 -19.69 -12.32
CA LEU A 174 9.04 -18.28 -12.21
C LEU A 174 8.59 -17.91 -10.79
N PHE A 175 7.91 -18.81 -10.09
CA PHE A 175 7.60 -18.67 -8.67
C PHE A 175 8.89 -18.48 -7.86
N PHE A 176 9.85 -19.41 -7.98
CA PHE A 176 11.09 -19.34 -7.20
C PHE A 176 11.90 -18.09 -7.51
N ILE A 177 12.03 -17.71 -8.79
CA ILE A 177 12.76 -16.49 -9.18
C ILE A 177 12.10 -15.25 -8.59
N SER A 178 10.77 -15.14 -8.70
CA SER A 178 10.03 -13.98 -8.23
C SER A 178 10.04 -13.86 -6.71
N PHE A 179 9.74 -14.96 -5.99
CA PHE A 179 9.77 -14.99 -4.53
C PHE A 179 11.18 -14.79 -3.98
N LEU A 180 12.21 -15.43 -4.55
CA LEU A 180 13.60 -15.21 -4.12
C LEU A 180 14.03 -13.75 -4.32
N SER A 181 13.59 -13.11 -5.42
CA SER A 181 13.83 -11.68 -5.64
C SER A 181 13.16 -10.82 -4.56
N MET A 182 11.92 -11.14 -4.16
CA MET A 182 11.25 -10.48 -3.03
C MET A 182 12.02 -10.70 -1.72
N PHE A 183 12.36 -11.95 -1.42
CA PHE A 183 13.06 -12.36 -0.20
C PHE A 183 14.40 -11.64 -0.04
N VAL A 184 15.23 -11.64 -1.08
CA VAL A 184 16.55 -10.99 -1.06
C VAL A 184 16.39 -9.47 -0.95
N ARG A 185 15.51 -8.85 -1.75
CA ARG A 185 15.32 -7.40 -1.72
C ARG A 185 14.75 -6.91 -0.39
N GLY A 186 14.00 -7.73 0.34
CA GLY A 186 13.50 -7.41 1.67
C GLY A 186 14.60 -6.96 2.64
N PHE A 187 15.79 -7.56 2.56
CA PHE A 187 16.92 -7.20 3.44
C PHE A 187 17.62 -5.88 3.09
N PHE A 188 17.45 -5.39 1.85
CA PHE A 188 18.23 -4.27 1.32
C PHE A 188 17.38 -3.06 0.93
N SER A 189 16.04 -3.15 1.04
CA SER A 189 15.16 -2.06 0.65
C SER A 189 14.80 -1.18 1.83
N SER A 190 15.02 0.12 1.69
CA SER A 190 14.51 1.14 2.62
C SER A 190 13.04 1.49 2.35
N ASN A 191 12.50 1.12 1.19
CA ASN A 191 11.09 1.33 0.82
C ASN A 191 10.46 0.03 0.34
N PHE A 192 9.63 -0.57 1.18
CA PHE A 192 8.94 -1.81 0.86
C PHE A 192 7.87 -1.68 -0.24
N SER A 193 7.36 -0.48 -0.51
CA SER A 193 6.38 -0.23 -1.59
C SER A 193 6.93 -0.58 -2.97
N VAL A 194 8.24 -0.36 -3.20
CA VAL A 194 8.90 -0.73 -4.46
C VAL A 194 8.90 -2.25 -4.66
N ILE A 195 9.06 -3.03 -3.59
CA ILE A 195 8.98 -4.49 -3.63
C ILE A 195 7.52 -4.93 -3.81
N TYR A 196 6.58 -4.25 -3.17
CA TYR A 196 5.16 -4.61 -3.19
C TYR A 196 4.50 -4.34 -4.55
N PHE A 197 4.80 -3.22 -5.20
CA PHE A 197 4.26 -2.87 -6.51
C PHE A 197 4.97 -3.55 -7.68
N SER A 198 6.12 -4.20 -7.45
CA SER A 198 6.92 -4.70 -8.55
C SER A 198 6.33 -5.95 -9.20
N SER A 199 6.18 -5.89 -10.52
CA SER A 199 5.80 -7.04 -11.36
C SER A 199 6.86 -8.15 -11.39
N PHE A 200 8.04 -7.92 -10.80
CA PHE A 200 9.10 -8.92 -10.71
C PHE A 200 9.10 -9.67 -9.38
N THR A 201 8.86 -8.98 -8.28
CA THR A 201 8.94 -9.57 -6.93
C THR A 201 7.59 -10.09 -6.45
N HIS A 202 6.49 -9.40 -6.76
CA HIS A 202 5.18 -9.71 -6.19
C HIS A 202 4.25 -10.49 -7.13
N ILE A 203 4.72 -10.90 -8.32
CA ILE A 203 3.94 -11.69 -9.29
C ILE A 203 3.89 -13.19 -8.94
N PHE A 204 4.71 -13.66 -8.00
CA PHE A 204 4.84 -15.08 -7.67
C PHE A 204 3.53 -15.81 -7.30
N PRO A 205 2.50 -15.20 -6.66
CA PRO A 205 1.29 -15.93 -6.28
C PRO A 205 0.53 -16.48 -7.50
N PHE A 206 0.54 -15.75 -8.63
CA PHE A 206 -0.03 -16.23 -9.90
C PHE A 206 0.60 -17.54 -10.38
N PHE A 207 1.92 -17.67 -10.20
CA PHE A 207 2.65 -18.87 -10.62
C PHE A 207 2.40 -20.05 -9.69
N VAL A 208 2.21 -19.82 -8.39
CA VAL A 208 1.77 -20.88 -7.47
C VAL A 208 0.35 -21.37 -7.85
N GLY A 209 -0.55 -20.44 -8.17
CA GLY A 209 -1.87 -20.78 -8.71
C GLY A 209 -1.78 -21.60 -10.00
N SER A 210 -0.87 -21.25 -10.91
CA SER A 210 -0.62 -22.02 -12.14
C SER A 210 -0.11 -23.43 -11.88
N VAL A 211 0.78 -23.60 -10.90
CA VAL A 211 1.24 -24.92 -10.48
C VAL A 211 0.05 -25.75 -10.02
N LEU A 212 -0.82 -25.21 -9.16
CA LEU A 212 -2.04 -25.89 -8.71
C LEU A 212 -2.95 -26.29 -9.88
N ALA A 213 -3.08 -25.44 -10.91
CA ALA A 213 -3.88 -25.72 -12.10
C ALA A 213 -3.40 -26.97 -12.84
N THR A 214 -2.10 -27.25 -12.88
CA THR A 214 -1.57 -28.47 -13.50
C THR A 214 -1.93 -29.72 -12.71
N VAL A 215 -2.07 -29.60 -11.39
CA VAL A 215 -2.38 -30.71 -10.47
C VAL A 215 -3.87 -31.02 -10.49
N SER A 216 -4.74 -30.02 -10.32
CA SER A 216 -6.20 -30.22 -10.30
C SER A 216 -6.86 -30.15 -11.66
N GLY A 217 -6.64 -29.06 -12.39
CA GLY A 217 -7.46 -28.66 -13.53
C GLY A 217 -8.88 -28.26 -13.12
N VAL A 218 -9.69 -27.92 -14.13
CA VAL A 218 -11.12 -27.60 -13.98
C VAL A 218 -11.98 -28.67 -14.67
N SER A 219 -11.89 -28.80 -15.99
CA SER A 219 -12.65 -29.81 -16.73
C SER A 219 -11.81 -31.06 -17.00
N ASP A 220 -10.55 -30.88 -17.38
CA ASP A 220 -9.57 -31.97 -17.50
C ASP A 220 -8.91 -32.22 -16.15
N LEU A 221 -9.41 -33.21 -15.41
CA LEU A 221 -8.90 -33.54 -14.06
C LEU A 221 -7.54 -34.25 -14.15
N GLY A 222 -6.54 -33.72 -13.44
CA GLY A 222 -5.23 -34.35 -13.32
C GLY A 222 -5.30 -35.65 -12.50
N ALA A 223 -4.48 -36.65 -12.87
CA ALA A 223 -4.37 -37.89 -12.09
C ALA A 223 -4.03 -37.68 -10.60
N PRO A 224 -3.15 -36.74 -10.21
CA PRO A 224 -2.90 -36.45 -8.80
C PRO A 224 -4.14 -35.95 -8.04
N PHE A 225 -4.98 -35.13 -8.69
CA PHE A 225 -6.16 -34.59 -8.04
C PHE A 225 -7.22 -35.64 -7.75
N ARG A 226 -7.42 -36.62 -8.64
CA ARG A 226 -8.33 -37.75 -8.35
C ARG A 226 -7.92 -38.51 -7.08
N LYS A 227 -6.61 -38.66 -6.83
CA LYS A 227 -6.12 -39.26 -5.58
C LYS A 227 -6.42 -38.39 -4.36
N ILE A 228 -6.23 -37.08 -4.48
CA ILE A 228 -6.56 -36.12 -3.41
C ILE A 228 -8.07 -36.13 -3.10
N GLU A 229 -8.89 -36.09 -4.14
CA GLU A 229 -10.35 -36.11 -4.04
C GLU A 229 -10.86 -37.41 -3.41
N GLN A 230 -10.23 -38.54 -3.67
CA GLN A 230 -10.55 -39.83 -3.03
C GLN A 230 -10.10 -39.86 -1.55
N ALA A 231 -8.96 -39.26 -1.22
CA ALA A 231 -8.42 -39.24 0.14
C ALA A 231 -9.14 -38.25 1.08
N LEU A 232 -9.70 -37.17 0.53
CA LEU A 232 -10.43 -36.15 1.28
C LEU A 232 -11.93 -36.45 1.30
N ASP A 233 -12.41 -36.94 2.44
CA ASP A 233 -13.83 -36.96 2.75
C ASP A 233 -14.38 -35.54 2.96
N LEU A 234 -15.71 -35.40 2.93
CA LEU A 234 -16.38 -34.11 3.03
C LEU A 234 -16.04 -33.35 4.33
N LYS A 235 -15.85 -34.06 5.45
CA LYS A 235 -15.53 -33.47 6.75
C LYS A 235 -14.13 -32.87 6.73
N LYS A 236 -13.14 -33.59 6.20
CA LYS A 236 -11.77 -33.10 5.98
C LYS A 236 -11.74 -31.93 5.01
N THR A 237 -12.55 -31.96 3.95
CA THR A 237 -12.68 -30.84 3.00
C THR A 237 -13.14 -29.58 3.73
N PHE A 238 -14.16 -29.67 4.59
CA PHE A 238 -14.62 -28.53 5.40
C PHE A 238 -13.57 -28.05 6.40
N TYR A 239 -12.81 -28.96 7.04
CA TYR A 239 -11.71 -28.55 7.92
C TYR A 239 -10.58 -27.84 7.19
N LEU A 240 -10.19 -28.30 6.00
CA LEU A 240 -9.19 -27.61 5.19
C LEU A 240 -9.69 -26.24 4.73
N LEU A 241 -10.95 -26.15 4.30
CA LEU A 241 -11.58 -24.90 3.89
C LEU A 241 -11.64 -23.90 5.06
N GLY A 242 -12.24 -24.30 6.18
CA GLY A 242 -12.35 -23.46 7.37
C GLY A 242 -10.98 -23.12 7.98
N GLY A 243 -10.06 -24.07 8.04
CA GLY A 243 -8.70 -23.88 8.54
C GLY A 243 -7.90 -22.89 7.69
N SER A 244 -7.98 -22.99 6.36
CA SER A 244 -7.33 -22.02 5.45
C SER A 244 -7.93 -20.62 5.58
N PHE A 245 -9.25 -20.49 5.70
CA PHE A 245 -9.92 -19.21 5.95
C PHE A 245 -9.48 -18.59 7.29
N VAL A 246 -9.48 -19.38 8.37
CA VAL A 246 -9.04 -18.90 9.69
C VAL A 246 -7.57 -18.52 9.67
N ALA A 247 -6.71 -19.31 9.01
CA ALA A 247 -5.29 -18.98 8.89
C ALA A 247 -5.06 -17.66 8.12
N LEU A 248 -5.78 -17.46 7.01
CA LEU A 248 -5.75 -16.18 6.27
C LEU A 248 -6.25 -15.01 7.13
N LEU A 249 -7.33 -15.21 7.88
CA LEU A 249 -7.86 -14.20 8.79
C LEU A 249 -6.85 -13.88 9.91
N LEU A 250 -6.18 -14.88 10.48
CA LEU A 250 -5.15 -14.68 11.50
C LEU A 250 -3.97 -13.87 10.97
N LEU A 251 -3.53 -14.11 9.73
CA LEU A 251 -2.48 -13.31 9.10
C LEU A 251 -2.83 -11.82 9.02
N THR A 252 -4.12 -11.46 8.94
CA THR A 252 -4.53 -10.05 8.91
C THR A 252 -4.28 -9.28 10.20
N PHE A 253 -4.14 -9.98 11.33
CA PHE A 253 -3.78 -9.38 12.61
C PHE A 253 -2.27 -9.38 12.86
N LEU A 254 -1.54 -10.31 12.23
CA LEU A 254 -0.12 -10.56 12.51
C LEU A 254 0.81 -9.80 11.57
N LEU A 255 0.45 -9.69 10.30
CA LEU A 255 1.29 -9.04 9.30
C LEU A 255 1.14 -7.52 9.36
N ARG A 256 2.25 -6.83 9.16
CA ARG A 256 2.31 -5.38 8.99
C ARG A 256 3.11 -5.07 7.73
N PHE A 257 2.70 -4.04 7.01
CA PHE A 257 3.30 -3.71 5.71
C PHE A 257 4.74 -3.23 5.83
N ASP A 258 5.11 -2.54 6.91
CA ASP A 258 6.46 -2.07 7.20
C ASP A 258 7.39 -3.12 7.82
N ASN A 259 6.91 -4.36 8.00
CA ASN A 259 7.67 -5.42 8.66
C ASN A 259 8.39 -6.34 7.65
N LEU A 260 9.69 -6.55 7.86
CA LEU A 260 10.52 -7.46 7.07
C LEU A 260 9.93 -8.89 6.96
N LEU A 261 9.39 -9.45 8.04
CA LEU A 261 8.83 -10.81 8.06
C LEU A 261 7.67 -11.00 7.08
N THR A 262 6.94 -9.93 6.77
CA THR A 262 5.86 -9.94 5.77
C THR A 262 6.40 -10.32 4.39
N TYR A 263 7.56 -9.77 4.00
CA TYR A 263 8.21 -10.02 2.70
C TYR A 263 9.00 -11.32 2.66
N LEU A 264 9.51 -11.77 3.81
CA LEU A 264 10.24 -13.04 3.89
C LEU A 264 9.31 -14.26 3.90
N PHE A 265 8.18 -14.18 4.63
CA PHE A 265 7.31 -15.33 4.86
C PHE A 265 5.82 -15.03 4.76
N GLY A 266 5.38 -13.81 5.10
CA GLY A 266 3.96 -13.44 5.15
C GLY A 266 3.21 -13.68 3.85
N PHE A 267 3.68 -13.09 2.74
CA PHE A 267 3.06 -13.28 1.41
C PHE A 267 3.09 -14.74 0.93
N LEU A 268 4.17 -15.47 1.24
CA LEU A 268 4.27 -16.90 0.91
C LEU A 268 3.22 -17.72 1.67
N LEU A 269 3.04 -17.48 2.97
CA LEU A 269 2.01 -18.14 3.78
C LEU A 269 0.60 -17.82 3.28
N ALA A 270 0.31 -16.55 2.97
CA ALA A 270 -0.97 -16.13 2.39
C ALA A 270 -1.25 -16.87 1.07
N THR A 271 -0.24 -16.98 0.20
CA THR A 271 -0.32 -17.73 -1.05
C THR A 271 -0.57 -19.22 -0.82
N VAL A 272 0.13 -19.86 0.13
CA VAL A 272 -0.07 -21.28 0.48
C VAL A 272 -1.47 -21.54 1.02
N PHE A 273 -1.97 -20.70 1.94
CA PHE A 273 -3.33 -20.87 2.45
C PHE A 273 -4.39 -20.62 1.36
N SER A 274 -4.13 -19.71 0.43
CA SER A 274 -4.96 -19.52 -0.76
C SER A 274 -5.02 -20.78 -1.63
N VAL A 275 -3.88 -21.44 -1.87
CA VAL A 275 -3.81 -22.73 -2.58
C VAL A 275 -4.64 -23.80 -1.88
N VAL A 276 -4.52 -23.92 -0.55
CA VAL A 276 -5.32 -24.89 0.24
C VAL A 276 -6.81 -24.58 0.11
N MET A 277 -7.20 -23.32 0.16
CA MET A 277 -8.59 -22.89 0.01
C MET A 277 -9.14 -23.20 -1.39
N ILE A 278 -8.36 -22.96 -2.45
CA ILE A 278 -8.74 -23.26 -3.84
C ILE A 278 -8.87 -24.78 -4.03
N LEU A 279 -7.93 -25.55 -3.50
CA LEU A 279 -7.98 -27.01 -3.58
C LEU A 279 -9.20 -27.57 -2.82
N ALA A 280 -9.46 -27.09 -1.61
CA ALA A 280 -10.60 -27.51 -0.80
C ALA A 280 -11.93 -27.19 -1.48
N THR A 281 -12.08 -25.99 -2.05
CA THR A 281 -13.29 -25.63 -2.81
C THR A 281 -13.43 -26.43 -4.11
N ARG A 282 -12.32 -26.77 -4.79
CA ARG A 282 -12.35 -27.64 -5.97
C ARG A 282 -12.79 -29.07 -5.63
N VAL A 283 -12.32 -29.63 -4.52
CA VAL A 283 -12.76 -30.94 -4.01
C VAL A 283 -14.22 -30.88 -3.57
N LEU A 284 -14.63 -29.81 -2.89
CA LEU A 284 -16.02 -29.60 -2.46
C LEU A 284 -16.97 -29.61 -3.66
N HIS A 285 -16.58 -29.03 -4.80
CA HIS A 285 -17.37 -29.08 -6.03
C HIS A 285 -17.68 -30.51 -6.47
N GLU A 286 -16.68 -31.41 -6.47
CA GLU A 286 -16.87 -32.83 -6.85
C GLU A 286 -17.71 -33.59 -5.82
N LYS A 287 -17.56 -33.28 -4.53
CA LYS A 287 -18.31 -33.95 -3.45
C LYS A 287 -19.76 -33.50 -3.34
N THR A 288 -20.12 -32.35 -3.91
CA THR A 288 -21.49 -31.79 -3.81
C THR A 288 -22.09 -31.52 -5.19
N PRO A 289 -22.25 -32.53 -6.07
CA PRO A 289 -22.71 -32.31 -7.46
C PRO A 289 -24.12 -31.72 -7.54
N HIS A 290 -25.00 -32.03 -6.59
CA HIS A 290 -26.41 -31.61 -6.57
C HIS A 290 -26.71 -30.43 -5.63
N VAL A 291 -25.70 -29.85 -4.97
CA VAL A 291 -25.88 -28.71 -4.07
C VAL A 291 -25.53 -27.44 -4.82
N ASP A 292 -26.48 -26.51 -4.93
CA ASP A 292 -26.25 -25.19 -5.51
C ASP A 292 -25.70 -24.22 -4.47
N GLU A 293 -24.93 -23.24 -4.94
CA GLU A 293 -24.47 -22.16 -4.07
C GLU A 293 -25.64 -21.23 -3.70
N PRO A 294 -25.69 -20.74 -2.45
CA PRO A 294 -26.64 -19.70 -2.07
C PRO A 294 -26.58 -18.49 -3.01
N PRO A 295 -27.72 -17.92 -3.47
CA PRO A 295 -27.76 -16.79 -4.39
C PRO A 295 -26.97 -15.57 -3.91
N ILE A 296 -26.98 -15.30 -2.60
CA ILE A 296 -26.24 -14.18 -1.99
C ILE A 296 -24.72 -14.36 -2.13
N ILE A 297 -24.21 -15.57 -1.94
CA ILE A 297 -22.78 -15.90 -2.11
C ILE A 297 -22.38 -15.71 -3.58
N THR A 298 -23.23 -16.18 -4.49
CA THR A 298 -23.03 -15.98 -5.92
C THR A 298 -23.03 -14.50 -6.30
N PHE A 299 -23.97 -13.71 -5.78
CA PHE A 299 -24.06 -12.27 -6.05
C PHE A 299 -22.81 -11.52 -5.61
N ILE A 300 -22.33 -11.75 -4.37
CA ILE A 300 -21.12 -11.09 -3.86
C ILE A 300 -19.90 -11.50 -4.70
N ALA A 301 -19.77 -12.79 -5.03
CA ALA A 301 -18.65 -13.29 -5.82
C ALA A 301 -18.66 -12.81 -7.28
N ASP A 302 -19.84 -12.67 -7.89
CA ASP A 302 -20.01 -12.19 -9.26
C ASP A 302 -19.63 -10.69 -9.36
N THR A 303 -20.03 -9.91 -8.36
CA THR A 303 -19.77 -8.46 -8.26
C THR A 303 -18.42 -8.10 -7.64
N SER A 304 -17.70 -9.06 -7.05
CA SER A 304 -16.46 -8.84 -6.31
C SER A 304 -15.40 -7.99 -7.02
N TYR A 305 -15.19 -8.21 -8.32
CA TYR A 305 -14.26 -7.40 -9.12
C TYR A 305 -14.70 -5.93 -9.21
N GLY A 306 -15.98 -5.67 -9.48
CA GLY A 306 -16.50 -4.31 -9.51
C GLY A 306 -16.39 -3.65 -8.14
N VAL A 307 -16.75 -4.36 -7.07
CA VAL A 307 -16.62 -3.84 -5.69
C VAL A 307 -15.15 -3.49 -5.38
N TYR A 308 -14.20 -4.34 -5.78
CA TYR A 308 -12.77 -4.05 -5.66
C TYR A 308 -12.36 -2.77 -6.42
N LEU A 309 -12.94 -2.44 -7.56
CA LEU A 309 -12.61 -1.19 -8.25
C LEU A 309 -13.22 0.04 -7.55
N PHE A 310 -14.46 -0.06 -7.10
CA PHE A 310 -15.19 1.08 -6.55
C PHE A 310 -14.82 1.40 -5.10
N HIS A 311 -14.44 0.40 -4.29
CA HIS A 311 -14.30 0.58 -2.84
C HIS A 311 -13.27 1.63 -2.46
N TRP A 312 -12.08 1.59 -3.07
CA TRP A 312 -10.98 2.46 -2.69
C TRP A 312 -11.26 3.94 -2.99
N PRO A 313 -11.57 4.34 -4.24
CA PRO A 313 -11.82 5.74 -4.54
C PRO A 313 -13.01 6.31 -3.75
N PHE A 314 -14.09 5.55 -3.60
CA PHE A 314 -15.21 6.01 -2.77
C PHE A 314 -14.83 6.12 -1.29
N TYR A 315 -14.03 5.20 -0.76
CA TYR A 315 -13.57 5.29 0.62
C TYR A 315 -12.67 6.49 0.85
N ILE A 316 -11.73 6.78 -0.05
CA ILE A 316 -10.91 7.99 0.01
C ILE A 316 -11.78 9.24 -0.02
N ILE A 317 -12.78 9.30 -0.90
CA ILE A 317 -13.68 10.46 -0.99
C ILE A 317 -14.51 10.61 0.28
N PHE A 318 -15.23 9.56 0.71
CA PHE A 318 -16.15 9.68 1.83
C PHE A 318 -15.44 9.82 3.17
N SER A 319 -14.26 9.22 3.37
CA SER A 319 -13.48 9.41 4.61
C SER A 319 -13.00 10.86 4.80
N GLN A 320 -12.95 11.68 3.75
CA GLN A 320 -12.69 13.11 3.84
C GLN A 320 -13.94 13.93 4.19
N LEU A 321 -15.14 13.36 4.03
CA LEU A 321 -16.41 14.08 4.16
C LEU A 321 -17.18 13.71 5.42
N MET A 322 -16.92 12.54 6.00
CA MET A 322 -17.68 12.01 7.13
C MET A 322 -16.86 11.04 7.99
N SER A 323 -17.42 10.69 9.16
CA SER A 323 -16.83 9.68 10.03
C SER A 323 -16.61 8.34 9.33
N ASN A 324 -15.59 7.59 9.76
CA ASN A 324 -15.21 6.32 9.14
C ASN A 324 -16.39 5.35 8.99
N GLY A 325 -17.23 5.20 10.02
CA GLY A 325 -18.37 4.27 9.97
C GLY A 325 -19.38 4.60 8.86
N LEU A 326 -19.70 5.89 8.66
CA LEU A 326 -20.57 6.33 7.58
C LEU A 326 -19.89 6.20 6.21
N ALA A 327 -18.59 6.51 6.13
CA ALA A 327 -17.81 6.36 4.91
C ALA A 327 -17.79 4.89 4.44
N VAL A 328 -17.53 3.94 5.35
CA VAL A 328 -17.57 2.50 5.08
C VAL A 328 -18.95 2.05 4.60
N LEU A 329 -20.02 2.51 5.25
CA LEU A 329 -21.39 2.16 4.89
C LEU A 329 -21.73 2.62 3.47
N LEU A 330 -21.51 3.91 3.16
CA LEU A 330 -21.81 4.47 1.84
C LEU A 330 -20.91 3.87 0.76
N THR A 331 -19.61 3.72 1.02
CA THR A 331 -18.69 3.04 0.11
C THR A 331 -19.18 1.65 -0.23
N THR A 332 -19.58 0.87 0.77
CA THR A 332 -20.05 -0.50 0.58
C THR A 332 -21.31 -0.52 -0.29
N ILE A 333 -22.33 0.27 0.08
CA ILE A 333 -23.60 0.34 -0.66
C ILE A 333 -23.37 0.75 -2.11
N LEU A 334 -22.64 1.84 -2.35
CA LEU A 334 -22.41 2.36 -3.70
C LEU A 334 -21.51 1.42 -4.52
N SER A 335 -20.47 0.84 -3.93
CA SER A 335 -19.61 -0.11 -4.61
C SER A 335 -20.39 -1.34 -5.08
N PHE A 336 -21.26 -1.92 -4.23
CA PHE A 336 -22.12 -3.03 -4.64
C PHE A 336 -23.15 -2.61 -5.68
N ALA A 337 -23.77 -1.42 -5.55
CA ALA A 337 -24.76 -0.94 -6.50
C ALA A 337 -24.17 -0.75 -7.90
N PHE A 338 -23.04 -0.04 -8.02
CA PHE A 338 -22.38 0.18 -9.31
C PHE A 338 -21.73 -1.09 -9.86
N ALA A 339 -21.16 -1.95 -9.01
CA ALA A 339 -20.63 -3.24 -9.42
C ALA A 339 -21.73 -4.17 -9.97
N ALA A 340 -22.90 -4.21 -9.33
CA ALA A 340 -24.05 -4.97 -9.81
C ALA A 340 -24.57 -4.42 -11.15
N GLY A 341 -24.69 -3.09 -11.28
CA GLY A 341 -25.03 -2.45 -12.55
C GLY A 341 -24.03 -2.78 -13.67
N SER A 342 -22.73 -2.79 -13.34
CA SER A 342 -21.69 -3.18 -14.28
C SER A 342 -21.80 -4.64 -14.72
N PHE A 343 -21.82 -5.56 -13.75
CA PHE A 343 -21.77 -7.00 -14.00
C PHE A 343 -23.02 -7.54 -14.69
N TYR A 344 -24.20 -7.13 -14.22
CA TYR A 344 -25.46 -7.70 -14.72
C TYR A 344 -26.00 -6.97 -15.94
N LEU A 345 -25.66 -5.70 -16.16
CA LEU A 345 -26.22 -4.89 -17.24
C LEU A 345 -25.17 -4.53 -18.30
N LEU A 346 -24.06 -3.90 -17.89
CA LEU A 346 -23.11 -3.28 -18.82
C LEU A 346 -22.23 -4.32 -19.52
N GLU A 347 -21.61 -5.23 -18.76
CA GLU A 347 -20.71 -6.26 -19.31
C GLU A 347 -21.39 -7.19 -20.33
N PRO A 348 -22.59 -7.78 -20.07
CA PRO A 348 -23.24 -8.66 -21.02
C PRO A 348 -23.66 -7.91 -22.28
N THR A 349 -24.17 -6.70 -22.14
CA THR A 349 -24.63 -5.87 -23.26
C THR A 349 -23.49 -5.52 -24.20
N LEU A 350 -22.32 -5.10 -23.67
CA LEU A 350 -21.13 -4.84 -24.47
C LEU A 350 -20.57 -6.09 -25.15
N ALA A 351 -20.74 -7.26 -24.51
CA ALA A 351 -20.37 -8.54 -25.07
C ALA A 351 -21.40 -9.09 -26.09
N GLY A 352 -22.47 -8.35 -26.41
CA GLY A 352 -23.54 -8.78 -27.32
C GLY A 352 -24.41 -9.90 -26.77
N LYS A 353 -24.46 -10.07 -25.44
CA LYS A 353 -25.24 -11.11 -24.75
C LYS A 353 -26.47 -10.51 -24.08
N GLU A 354 -27.54 -11.29 -23.99
CA GLU A 354 -28.72 -10.92 -23.20
C GLU A 354 -28.37 -10.86 -21.70
N PRO A 355 -28.62 -9.72 -21.04
CA PRO A 355 -28.47 -9.55 -19.60
C PRO A 355 -29.37 -10.52 -18.83
N LYS A 356 -28.82 -11.14 -17.79
CA LYS A 356 -29.54 -12.07 -16.90
C LYS A 356 -29.29 -11.67 -15.45
N VAL A 357 -30.36 -11.42 -14.72
CA VAL A 357 -30.32 -11.13 -13.28
C VAL A 357 -30.92 -12.32 -12.55
N PHE A 358 -30.15 -12.96 -11.66
CA PHE A 358 -30.56 -14.20 -10.96
C PHE A 358 -31.12 -15.30 -11.88
N GLY A 359 -30.56 -15.43 -13.09
CA GLY A 359 -30.98 -16.43 -14.08
C GLY A 359 -32.20 -16.05 -14.92
N LEU A 360 -32.91 -14.97 -14.57
CA LEU A 360 -34.05 -14.46 -15.32
C LEU A 360 -33.57 -13.56 -16.47
N LYS A 361 -34.06 -13.84 -17.68
CA LYS A 361 -33.84 -12.96 -18.83
C LYS A 361 -34.62 -11.67 -18.63
N MET A 362 -33.96 -10.53 -18.82
CA MET A 362 -34.63 -9.23 -18.78
C MET A 362 -34.44 -8.50 -20.10
N ASN A 363 -35.53 -8.01 -20.71
CA ASN A 363 -35.44 -7.10 -21.86
C ASN A 363 -35.06 -5.72 -21.36
N ILE A 364 -33.76 -5.49 -21.14
CA ILE A 364 -33.26 -4.25 -20.54
C ILE A 364 -32.79 -3.22 -21.57
N LYS A 365 -33.13 -3.37 -22.86
CA LYS A 365 -32.70 -2.42 -23.90
C LYS A 365 -33.14 -0.98 -23.57
N GLN A 366 -34.29 -0.84 -22.90
CA GLN A 366 -34.81 0.44 -22.41
C GLN A 366 -34.02 1.03 -21.22
N ILE A 367 -33.27 0.21 -20.47
CA ILE A 367 -32.46 0.63 -19.32
C ILE A 367 -31.00 0.83 -19.75
N THR A 368 -30.45 -0.06 -20.58
CA THR A 368 -29.05 0.00 -21.02
C THR A 368 -28.78 1.22 -21.90
N THR A 369 -29.74 1.59 -22.75
CA THR A 369 -29.58 2.72 -23.68
C THR A 369 -29.39 4.05 -22.92
N PRO A 370 -30.26 4.43 -21.94
CA PRO A 370 -30.01 5.57 -21.06
C PRO A 370 -28.69 5.49 -20.30
N VAL A 371 -28.31 4.31 -19.78
CA VAL A 371 -27.04 4.13 -19.06
C VAL A 371 -25.85 4.47 -19.96
N PHE A 372 -25.82 3.98 -21.20
CA PHE A 372 -24.75 4.32 -22.15
C PHE A 372 -24.74 5.81 -22.50
N TYR A 373 -25.90 6.44 -22.71
CA TYR A 373 -25.97 7.87 -22.95
C TYR A 373 -25.51 8.68 -21.73
N SER A 374 -25.75 8.21 -20.51
CA SER A 374 -25.28 8.87 -19.30
C SER A 374 -23.74 8.91 -19.20
N LEU A 375 -23.02 7.96 -19.83
CA LEU A 375 -21.55 7.97 -19.82
C LEU A 375 -20.96 9.17 -20.58
N ILE A 376 -21.70 9.78 -21.50
CA ILE A 376 -21.25 10.96 -22.27
C ILE A 376 -20.99 12.16 -21.35
N PRO A 377 -21.97 12.66 -20.56
CA PRO A 377 -21.72 13.76 -19.63
C PRO A 377 -20.68 13.40 -18.56
N PHE A 378 -20.64 12.15 -18.05
CA PHE A 378 -19.57 11.73 -17.13
C PHE A 378 -18.18 11.81 -17.78
N THR A 379 -18.06 11.49 -19.06
CA THR A 379 -16.80 11.62 -19.81
C THR A 379 -16.40 13.08 -19.92
N LEU A 380 -17.34 13.97 -20.26
CA LEU A 380 -17.07 15.41 -20.33
C LEU A 380 -16.64 15.96 -18.97
N ILE A 381 -17.33 15.61 -17.89
CA ILE A 381 -16.96 16.02 -16.52
C ILE A 381 -15.56 15.50 -16.18
N THR A 382 -15.25 14.25 -16.50
CA THR A 382 -13.92 13.66 -16.27
C THR A 382 -12.83 14.45 -17.00
N LEU A 383 -13.04 14.81 -18.27
CA LEU A 383 -12.10 15.62 -19.05
C LEU A 383 -11.94 17.03 -18.45
N ILE A 384 -13.02 17.65 -18.01
CA ILE A 384 -12.96 18.96 -17.33
C ILE A 384 -12.14 18.86 -16.05
N ILE A 385 -12.40 17.85 -15.20
CA ILE A 385 -11.65 17.64 -13.96
C ILE A 385 -10.17 17.42 -14.26
N MET A 386 -9.83 16.62 -15.28
CA MET A 386 -8.44 16.42 -15.70
C MET A 386 -7.74 17.73 -16.13
N MET A 387 -8.47 18.66 -16.75
CA MET A 387 -7.91 19.95 -17.17
C MET A 387 -7.71 20.93 -16.01
N ILE A 388 -8.61 20.93 -15.02
CA ILE A 388 -8.54 21.87 -13.88
C ILE A 388 -7.75 21.33 -12.68
N ALA A 389 -7.55 20.03 -12.62
CA ALA A 389 -6.81 19.38 -11.55
C ALA A 389 -5.34 19.87 -11.52
N PRO A 390 -4.78 20.12 -10.33
CA PRO A 390 -3.39 20.52 -10.24
C PRO A 390 -2.47 19.36 -10.68
N LYS A 391 -1.30 19.69 -11.23
CA LYS A 391 -0.32 18.66 -11.63
C LYS A 391 0.37 18.02 -10.43
N ILE A 392 0.62 18.82 -9.39
CA ILE A 392 1.26 18.45 -8.13
C ILE A 392 0.35 19.02 -7.02
N GLY A 393 0.11 18.25 -5.96
CA GLY A 393 -0.68 18.74 -4.82
C GLY A 393 0.06 19.87 -4.10
N ALA A 394 -0.66 20.79 -3.46
CA ALA A 394 -0.05 21.87 -2.69
C ALA A 394 0.87 21.31 -1.58
N PHE A 395 0.51 20.18 -0.98
CA PHE A 395 1.37 19.49 0.00
C PHE A 395 2.69 19.00 -0.60
N GLU A 396 2.64 18.32 -1.74
CA GLU A 396 3.82 17.81 -2.44
C GLU A 396 4.69 18.94 -2.98
N GLU A 397 4.06 20.00 -3.50
CA GLU A 397 4.75 21.21 -3.94
C GLU A 397 5.50 21.85 -2.77
N ASN A 398 4.84 22.03 -1.62
CA ASN A 398 5.48 22.53 -0.41
C ASN A 398 6.63 21.62 0.04
N LEU A 399 6.49 20.29 -0.06
CA LEU A 399 7.56 19.35 0.26
C LEU A 399 8.78 19.53 -0.66
N LEU A 400 8.55 19.64 -1.96
CA LEU A 400 9.60 19.84 -2.96
C LEU A 400 10.31 21.19 -2.77
N VAL A 401 9.54 22.27 -2.61
CA VAL A 401 10.06 23.61 -2.36
C VAL A 401 10.84 23.66 -1.05
N ASN A 402 10.35 23.02 0.01
CA ASN A 402 11.07 22.91 1.27
C ASN A 402 12.39 22.14 1.10
N GLY A 403 12.42 21.04 0.35
CA GLY A 403 13.64 20.29 0.05
C GLY A 403 14.68 21.11 -0.74
N LEU A 404 14.23 21.90 -1.73
CA LEU A 404 15.10 22.81 -2.47
C LEU A 404 15.67 23.92 -1.57
N ASN A 405 14.83 24.52 -0.74
CA ASN A 405 15.26 25.53 0.24
C ASN A 405 16.24 24.94 1.27
N GLN A 406 16.03 23.69 1.71
CA GLN A 406 16.97 22.98 2.58
C GLN A 406 18.34 22.82 1.91
N ALA A 407 18.38 22.40 0.64
CA ALA A 407 19.63 22.25 -0.10
C ALA A 407 20.36 23.58 -0.31
N ASP A 408 19.64 24.65 -0.66
CA ASP A 408 20.21 25.99 -0.82
C ASP A 408 20.78 26.53 0.50
N ASN A 409 20.03 26.40 1.59
CA ASN A 409 20.47 26.82 2.93
C ASN A 409 21.76 26.12 3.39
N LYS A 410 21.90 24.81 3.12
CA LYS A 410 23.14 24.07 3.40
C LYS A 410 24.31 24.57 2.55
N MET A 411 24.08 24.86 1.27
CA MET A 411 25.10 25.43 0.39
C MET A 411 25.55 26.82 0.87
N GLN A 412 24.61 27.67 1.29
CA GLN A 412 24.91 29.00 1.83
C GLN A 412 25.74 28.91 3.12
N ILE A 413 25.40 28.04 4.07
CA ILE A 413 26.23 27.85 5.27
C ILE A 413 27.63 27.37 4.90
N THR A 414 27.72 26.37 4.01
CA THR A 414 29.03 25.84 3.59
C THR A 414 29.91 26.97 3.08
N ARG A 415 29.34 27.86 2.25
CA ARG A 415 30.03 29.07 1.76
C ARG A 415 30.41 30.01 2.90
N THR A 416 29.47 30.38 3.77
CA THR A 416 29.72 31.25 4.92
C THR A 416 30.83 30.72 5.83
N GLN A 417 30.87 29.41 6.06
CA GLN A 417 31.91 28.79 6.89
C GLN A 417 33.27 28.73 6.21
N VAL A 418 33.32 28.55 4.89
CA VAL A 418 34.56 28.69 4.11
C VAL A 418 35.05 30.13 4.18
N ASP A 419 34.16 31.11 4.05
CA ASP A 419 34.48 32.54 4.11
C ASP A 419 34.96 32.98 5.51
N HIS A 420 34.46 32.34 6.58
CA HIS A 420 34.82 32.61 7.98
C HIS A 420 35.90 31.68 8.57
N ALA A 421 36.60 30.91 7.73
CA ALA A 421 37.62 29.94 8.19
C ALA A 421 38.82 30.57 8.93
N THR A 422 38.93 31.90 9.00
CA THR A 422 40.00 32.65 9.66
C THR A 422 39.49 33.54 10.82
N ALA A 423 39.08 32.97 11.96
CA ALA A 423 39.24 33.56 13.32
C ALA A 423 38.61 32.75 14.51
N SER A 424 39.47 32.21 15.40
CA SER A 424 39.21 31.80 16.82
C SER A 424 38.52 30.44 17.17
N GLN A 425 38.50 30.11 18.47
CA GLN A 425 39.04 28.84 19.04
C GLN A 425 38.19 27.56 18.91
N TYR A 426 36.91 27.65 18.52
CA TYR A 426 36.09 26.51 18.01
C TYR A 426 35.18 26.89 16.82
N ASN A 427 34.99 28.18 16.55
CA ASN A 427 34.24 28.82 15.45
C ASN A 427 32.99 28.08 14.91
N VAL A 428 32.06 27.70 15.81
CA VAL A 428 30.74 27.16 15.40
C VAL A 428 29.77 28.31 15.12
N THR A 429 29.13 28.30 13.96
CA THR A 429 28.11 29.30 13.59
C THR A 429 26.90 29.18 14.51
N LYS A 430 26.46 30.31 15.10
CA LYS A 430 25.24 30.35 15.91
C LYS A 430 24.02 30.04 15.05
N GLY A 431 23.03 29.40 15.66
CA GLY A 431 21.76 29.06 15.04
C GLY A 431 21.35 27.64 15.37
N THR A 432 20.38 27.12 14.63
CA THR A 432 19.75 25.83 14.90
C THR A 432 19.67 25.00 13.64
N THR A 433 20.26 23.81 13.65
CA THR A 433 20.03 22.78 12.63
C THR A 433 19.02 21.78 13.19
N VAL A 434 17.95 21.50 12.48
CA VAL A 434 16.96 20.48 12.82
C VAL A 434 17.05 19.35 11.80
N ILE A 435 17.44 18.15 12.24
CA ILE A 435 17.39 16.92 11.45
C ILE A 435 16.18 16.13 11.91
N GLY A 436 15.16 16.06 11.06
CA GLY A 436 13.83 15.58 11.44
C GLY A 436 13.26 14.46 10.57
N ASP A 437 12.30 13.73 11.13
CA ASP A 437 11.47 12.75 10.43
C ASP A 437 10.15 13.36 9.91
N SER A 438 9.16 12.53 9.59
CA SER A 438 7.86 12.96 9.05
C SER A 438 7.06 13.83 10.02
N VAL A 439 7.28 13.71 11.34
CA VAL A 439 6.59 14.53 12.35
C VAL A 439 7.16 15.95 12.34
N ALA A 440 8.49 16.08 12.33
CA ALA A 440 9.16 17.37 12.19
C ALA A 440 8.86 18.02 10.84
N LEU A 441 8.76 17.22 9.76
CA LEU A 441 8.38 17.70 8.45
C LEU A 441 6.96 18.27 8.45
N ARG A 442 6.02 17.59 9.11
CA ARG A 442 4.66 18.10 9.30
C ARG A 442 4.64 19.39 10.11
N ALA A 443 5.51 19.53 11.10
CA ALA A 443 5.66 20.73 11.92
C ALA A 443 6.51 21.86 11.27
N SER A 444 7.01 21.66 10.05
CA SER A 444 8.06 22.51 9.46
C SER A 444 7.66 23.99 9.33
N GLU A 445 6.41 24.28 9.00
CA GLU A 445 5.91 25.66 8.90
C GLU A 445 5.97 26.35 10.27
N TRP A 446 5.45 25.71 11.32
CA TRP A 446 5.46 26.26 12.68
C TRP A 446 6.87 26.34 13.27
N LEU A 447 7.75 25.38 12.96
CA LEU A 447 9.16 25.45 13.34
C LEU A 447 9.83 26.70 12.73
N LYS A 448 9.57 27.01 11.46
CA LYS A 448 10.08 28.23 10.80
C LYS A 448 9.43 29.49 11.36
N GLN A 449 8.14 29.49 11.67
CA GLN A 449 7.48 30.64 12.30
C GLN A 449 8.03 30.91 13.70
N ALA A 450 8.25 29.86 14.50
CA ALA A 450 8.75 29.97 15.87
C ALA A 450 10.25 30.32 15.92
N MET A 451 11.02 29.83 14.94
CA MET A 451 12.47 30.01 14.80
C MET A 451 12.84 30.30 13.32
N PRO A 452 12.72 31.56 12.86
CA PRO A 452 12.93 31.92 11.45
C PRO A 452 14.31 31.58 10.89
N GLU A 453 15.33 31.55 11.74
CA GLU A 453 16.71 31.23 11.37
C GLU A 453 17.05 29.74 11.48
N ALA A 454 16.11 28.90 11.93
CA ALA A 454 16.34 27.46 12.06
C ALA A 454 16.37 26.78 10.68
N GLN A 455 17.40 25.97 10.47
CA GLN A 455 17.52 25.14 9.28
C GLN A 455 16.87 23.79 9.50
N VAL A 456 15.66 23.62 8.97
CA VAL A 456 14.89 22.39 9.13
C VAL A 456 15.09 21.47 7.93
N ASP A 457 15.92 20.44 8.09
CA ASP A 457 16.04 19.29 7.19
C ASP A 457 15.20 18.14 7.74
N ALA A 458 14.00 17.95 7.16
CA ALA A 458 13.08 16.90 7.57
C ALA A 458 12.57 16.12 6.35
N ALA A 459 12.42 14.81 6.49
CA ALA A 459 12.01 13.93 5.40
C ALA A 459 11.04 12.83 5.84
N VAL A 460 10.14 12.45 4.92
CA VAL A 460 9.23 11.31 5.11
C VAL A 460 10.04 10.02 5.28
N SER A 461 9.60 9.15 6.19
CA SER A 461 10.23 7.85 6.51
C SER A 461 11.64 7.90 7.11
N ARG A 462 12.18 9.09 7.42
CA ARG A 462 13.50 9.18 8.08
C ARG A 462 13.43 8.58 9.48
N ASN A 463 14.44 7.81 9.84
CA ASN A 463 14.63 7.17 11.14
C ASN A 463 16.01 7.54 11.70
N LEU A 464 16.39 7.00 12.87
CA LEU A 464 17.70 7.28 13.48
C LEU A 464 18.88 6.88 12.57
N ALA A 465 18.78 5.80 11.79
CA ALA A 465 19.86 5.33 10.92
C ALA A 465 20.08 6.26 9.72
N SER A 466 19.02 6.55 8.97
CA SER A 466 19.06 7.50 7.84
C SER A 466 19.34 8.94 8.31
N GLY A 467 18.86 9.34 9.49
CA GLY A 467 19.21 10.61 10.10
C GLY A 467 20.68 10.72 10.49
N LEU A 468 21.32 9.60 10.88
CA LEU A 468 22.75 9.56 11.18
C LEU A 468 23.60 9.78 9.92
N GLU A 469 23.15 9.29 8.76
CA GLU A 469 23.82 9.55 7.48
C GLU A 469 23.78 11.04 7.11
N VAL A 470 22.62 11.70 7.27
CA VAL A 470 22.47 13.15 7.07
C VAL A 470 23.38 13.91 8.04
N TYR A 471 23.34 13.54 9.32
CA TYR A 471 24.16 14.16 10.36
C TYR A 471 25.67 14.04 10.08
N GLN A 472 26.13 12.87 9.63
CA GLN A 472 27.53 12.69 9.24
C GLN A 472 27.91 13.53 8.01
N THR A 473 27.00 13.63 7.04
CA THR A 473 27.16 14.48 5.86
C THR A 473 27.26 15.96 6.26
N ASP A 474 26.42 16.39 7.20
CA ASP A 474 26.42 17.77 7.69
C ASP A 474 27.70 18.08 8.50
N ILE A 475 28.20 17.13 9.28
CA ILE A 475 29.53 17.23 9.92
C ILE A 475 30.64 17.36 8.88
N SER A 476 30.65 16.51 7.85
CA SER A 476 31.71 16.53 6.84
C SER A 476 31.71 17.81 6.00
N ASN A 477 30.52 18.36 5.75
CA ASN A 477 30.34 19.62 5.05
C ASN A 477 30.49 20.84 5.97
N LYS A 478 30.71 20.61 7.27
CA LYS A 478 30.81 21.58 8.36
C LYS A 478 29.52 22.36 8.65
N VAL A 479 28.40 22.08 7.97
CA VAL A 479 27.18 22.90 8.02
C VAL A 479 26.33 22.81 9.30
N LEU A 480 26.75 22.02 10.29
CA LEU A 480 26.06 22.01 11.59
C LEU A 480 26.19 23.37 12.30
N LEU A 481 25.08 23.85 12.84
CA LEU A 481 25.02 25.04 13.69
C LEU A 481 25.16 24.68 15.17
N GLU A 482 25.34 25.70 16.03
CA GLU A 482 25.57 25.52 17.47
C GLU A 482 24.53 24.60 18.14
N ASN A 483 23.24 24.80 17.83
CA ASN A 483 22.16 23.95 18.34
C ASN A 483 21.81 22.89 17.29
N VAL A 484 22.04 21.62 17.59
CA VAL A 484 21.63 20.50 16.74
C VAL A 484 20.42 19.82 17.35
N VAL A 485 19.27 19.91 16.70
CA VAL A 485 18.03 19.25 17.08
C VAL A 485 17.90 17.96 16.27
N LEU A 486 17.79 16.83 16.96
CA LEU A 486 17.44 15.54 16.38
C LEU A 486 15.97 15.26 16.68
N ALA A 487 15.14 15.43 15.67
CA ALA A 487 13.71 15.20 15.73
C ALA A 487 13.35 13.88 15.02
N LEU A 488 13.86 12.78 15.57
CA LEU A 488 13.87 11.46 14.96
C LEU A 488 13.29 10.42 15.93
N GLY A 489 12.77 9.33 15.38
CA GLY A 489 12.41 8.14 16.16
C GLY A 489 10.94 7.76 16.10
N ALA A 490 10.09 8.57 15.44
CA ALA A 490 8.73 8.15 15.11
C ALA A 490 8.74 6.93 14.18
N ASN A 491 9.71 6.88 13.25
CA ASN A 491 10.07 5.67 12.51
C ASN A 491 11.13 4.89 13.31
N THR A 492 10.68 3.88 14.05
CA THR A 492 11.50 3.14 15.02
C THR A 492 12.53 2.21 14.36
N VAL A 493 13.65 1.99 15.04
CA VAL A 493 14.70 1.03 14.66
C VAL A 493 15.18 0.27 15.89
N ASP A 494 15.38 -1.05 15.77
CA ASP A 494 15.71 -1.91 16.93
C ASP A 494 17.03 -1.53 17.61
N ASN A 495 18.01 -1.02 16.86
CA ASN A 495 19.34 -0.65 17.33
C ASN A 495 19.45 0.83 17.79
N TYR A 496 18.36 1.40 18.30
CA TYR A 496 18.26 2.81 18.70
C TYR A 496 19.38 3.26 19.66
N GLU A 497 19.76 2.46 20.66
CA GLU A 497 20.81 2.81 21.63
C GLU A 497 22.17 3.01 20.95
N SER A 498 22.53 2.10 20.04
CA SER A 498 23.77 2.18 19.28
C SER A 498 23.80 3.42 18.39
N LEU A 499 22.68 3.73 17.73
CA LEU A 499 22.58 4.91 16.86
C LEU A 499 22.64 6.21 17.65
N LEU A 500 21.89 6.33 18.75
CA LEU A 500 21.94 7.51 19.63
C LEU A 500 23.34 7.73 20.21
N ASN A 501 24.04 6.67 20.63
CA ASN A 501 25.43 6.75 21.05
C ASN A 501 26.38 7.23 19.93
N GLN A 502 26.09 6.90 18.67
CA GLN A 502 26.84 7.41 17.53
C GLN A 502 26.63 8.92 17.32
N PHE A 503 25.43 9.45 17.49
CA PHE A 503 25.19 10.90 17.47
C PHE A 503 25.99 11.61 18.57
N ILE A 504 25.95 11.11 19.81
CA ILE A 504 26.70 11.69 20.93
C ILE A 504 28.21 11.69 20.68
N SER A 505 28.77 10.55 20.26
CA SER A 505 30.21 10.39 20.06
C SER A 505 30.73 11.24 18.89
N LYS A 506 29.97 11.32 17.79
CA LYS A 506 30.34 12.06 16.57
C LYS A 506 30.09 13.56 16.63
N LEU A 507 29.31 14.07 17.58
CA LEU A 507 29.07 15.50 17.73
C LEU A 507 30.39 16.29 17.80
N PRO A 508 30.65 17.26 16.92
CA PRO A 508 31.85 18.07 17.02
C PRO A 508 31.85 18.93 18.29
N LYS A 509 33.03 19.40 18.69
CA LYS A 509 33.16 20.36 19.81
C LYS A 509 32.48 21.68 19.46
N GLY A 510 31.95 22.37 20.46
CA GLY A 510 31.27 23.66 20.27
C GLY A 510 29.78 23.56 19.90
N HIS A 511 29.23 22.35 19.76
CA HIS A 511 27.80 22.14 19.54
C HIS A 511 27.11 21.61 20.79
N ARG A 512 25.79 21.78 20.85
CA ARG A 512 24.91 21.09 21.81
C ARG A 512 23.83 20.30 21.06
N LEU A 513 23.32 19.26 21.72
CA LEU A 513 22.35 18.35 21.13
C LEU A 513 21.00 18.48 21.83
N ILE A 514 19.93 18.59 21.06
CA ILE A 514 18.55 18.61 21.53
C ILE A 514 17.86 17.38 20.93
N LEU A 515 17.43 16.46 21.77
CA LEU A 515 16.73 15.25 21.36
C LEU A 515 15.22 15.50 21.49
N VAL A 516 14.46 15.40 20.39
CA VAL A 516 12.99 15.49 20.43
C VAL A 516 12.44 14.08 20.56
N THR A 517 11.79 13.80 21.69
CA THR A 517 11.38 12.42 21.99
C THR A 517 10.30 11.93 21.03
N PRO A 518 10.38 10.69 20.52
CA PRO A 518 9.38 10.16 19.61
C PRO A 518 8.08 9.83 20.34
N TYR A 519 6.96 9.98 19.64
CA TYR A 519 5.64 9.62 20.13
C TYR A 519 4.89 8.74 19.13
N ASP A 520 4.30 7.67 19.64
CA ASP A 520 3.32 6.85 18.93
C ASP A 520 2.19 6.50 19.89
N GLY A 521 1.05 7.18 19.75
CA GLY A 521 -0.11 6.98 20.63
C GLY A 521 -0.72 5.58 20.58
N ARG A 522 -0.37 4.75 19.59
CA ARG A 522 -0.78 3.34 19.54
C ARG A 522 -0.04 2.50 20.59
N THR A 523 1.16 2.91 20.96
CA THR A 523 2.06 2.17 21.86
C THR A 523 2.61 3.01 23.01
N ALA A 524 2.14 4.24 23.20
CA ALA A 524 2.66 5.17 24.20
C ALA A 524 2.69 4.54 25.60
N HIS A 525 1.67 3.77 25.98
CA HIS A 525 1.61 3.12 27.29
C HIS A 525 2.28 1.74 27.36
N ASP A 526 2.91 1.29 26.28
CA ASP A 526 3.62 0.02 26.21
C ASP A 526 5.14 0.24 26.39
N GLY A 527 5.64 -0.04 27.60
CA GLY A 527 7.06 0.06 27.93
C GLY A 527 7.97 -0.87 27.11
N THR A 528 7.42 -1.83 26.38
CA THR A 528 8.19 -2.70 25.48
C THR A 528 8.41 -2.09 24.10
N SER A 529 7.61 -1.07 23.74
CA SER A 529 7.68 -0.36 22.46
C SER A 529 9.03 0.30 22.25
N ILE A 530 9.56 0.20 21.04
CA ILE A 530 10.84 0.80 20.66
C ILE A 530 10.79 2.33 20.80
N ALA A 531 9.67 2.97 20.45
CA ALA A 531 9.52 4.43 20.59
C ALA A 531 9.63 4.86 22.07
N VAL A 532 8.95 4.13 22.97
CA VAL A 532 9.00 4.41 24.42
C VAL A 532 10.40 4.17 24.97
N LYS A 533 11.05 3.07 24.59
CA LYS A 533 12.44 2.79 24.98
C LYS A 533 13.42 3.84 24.45
N THR A 534 13.20 4.32 23.23
CA THR A 534 14.01 5.39 22.61
C THR A 534 13.90 6.66 23.45
N ARG A 535 12.67 7.11 23.77
CA ARG A 535 12.45 8.24 24.69
C ARG A 535 13.18 8.08 26.02
N GLN A 536 13.04 6.92 26.68
CA GLN A 536 13.69 6.69 27.97
C GLN A 536 15.21 6.82 27.87
N TYR A 537 15.80 6.26 26.82
CA TYR A 537 17.23 6.36 26.59
C TYR A 537 17.68 7.80 26.28
N GLU A 538 16.90 8.59 25.55
CA GLU A 538 17.19 10.01 25.31
C GLU A 538 17.18 10.83 26.62
N LEU A 539 16.23 10.56 27.52
CA LEU A 539 16.18 11.15 28.86
C LEU A 539 17.39 10.75 29.71
N GLU A 540 17.87 9.52 29.61
CA GLU A 540 19.10 9.07 30.28
C GLU A 540 20.35 9.78 29.72
N LEU A 541 20.44 9.95 28.41
CA LEU A 541 21.55 10.65 27.76
C LEU A 541 21.64 12.13 28.22
N ALA A 542 20.52 12.82 28.34
CA ALA A 542 20.49 14.20 28.83
C ALA A 542 20.88 14.35 30.32
N LYS A 543 20.71 13.29 31.13
CA LYS A 543 21.25 13.26 32.51
C LYS A 543 22.75 13.02 32.53
N LYS A 544 23.27 12.29 31.53
CA LYS A 544 24.68 11.87 31.44
C LYS A 544 25.59 12.95 30.86
N TYR A 545 25.10 13.75 29.92
CA TYR A 545 25.89 14.76 29.20
C TYR A 545 25.29 16.14 29.37
N ASP A 546 26.10 17.09 29.85
CA ASP A 546 25.70 18.48 30.14
C ASP A 546 25.41 19.32 28.87
N TYR A 547 25.86 18.85 27.70
CA TYR A 547 25.58 19.43 26.38
C TYR A 547 24.40 18.77 25.66
N VAL A 548 23.66 17.86 26.31
CA VAL A 548 22.50 17.16 25.74
C VAL A 548 21.24 17.58 26.48
N PHE A 549 20.21 17.95 25.72
CA PHE A 549 18.91 18.42 26.22
C PHE A 549 17.80 17.61 25.55
N VAL A 550 16.62 17.57 26.19
CA VAL A 550 15.47 16.83 25.68
C VAL A 550 14.28 17.78 25.53
N ALA A 551 13.73 17.82 24.32
CA ALA A 551 12.43 18.38 24.03
C ALA A 551 11.41 17.23 24.10
N ASP A 552 10.76 17.06 25.25
CA ASP A 552 9.89 15.89 25.53
C ASP A 552 8.53 15.99 24.84
N TRP A 553 8.54 15.96 23.50
CA TRP A 553 7.34 15.95 22.66
C TRP A 553 6.38 14.82 23.03
N TYR A 554 6.88 13.68 23.47
CA TYR A 554 6.05 12.57 23.90
C TYR A 554 5.16 12.97 25.08
N GLN A 555 5.71 13.70 26.06
CA GLN A 555 4.93 14.14 27.22
C GLN A 555 3.86 15.15 26.78
N VAL A 556 4.22 16.13 25.97
CA VAL A 556 3.28 17.11 25.39
C VAL A 556 2.19 16.41 24.58
N ALA A 557 2.54 15.42 23.77
CA ALA A 557 1.62 14.65 22.96
C ALA A 557 0.57 13.90 23.82
N ILE A 558 0.96 13.35 24.97
CA ILE A 558 0.03 12.70 25.91
C ILE A 558 -0.92 13.70 26.54
N GLU A 559 -0.43 14.89 26.89
CA GLU A 559 -1.21 15.94 27.56
C GLU A 559 -2.26 16.59 26.65
N HIS A 560 -2.12 16.38 25.33
CA HIS A 560 -2.98 16.96 24.30
C HIS A 560 -3.72 15.89 23.47
N PRO A 561 -4.62 15.08 24.07
CA PRO A 561 -5.36 14.03 23.36
C PRO A 561 -6.19 14.54 22.17
N GLU A 562 -6.60 15.81 22.20
CA GLU A 562 -7.43 16.45 21.18
C GLU A 562 -6.77 16.52 19.80
N ILE A 563 -5.43 16.55 19.71
CA ILE A 563 -4.72 16.62 18.42
C ILE A 563 -4.63 15.26 17.73
N TRP A 564 -5.09 14.17 18.37
CA TRP A 564 -4.97 12.81 17.84
C TRP A 564 -6.29 12.22 17.33
N TYR A 565 -7.40 12.95 17.47
CA TYR A 565 -8.68 12.47 17.00
C TYR A 565 -8.67 12.24 15.48
N SER A 566 -9.09 11.05 15.06
CA SER A 566 -9.11 10.64 13.64
C SER A 566 -7.76 10.73 12.91
N THR A 567 -6.64 10.72 13.64
CA THR A 567 -5.29 10.64 13.04
C THR A 567 -4.72 9.22 13.11
N ASP A 568 -3.49 9.01 12.67
CA ASP A 568 -2.72 7.77 12.82
C ASP A 568 -2.04 7.61 14.20
N TYR A 569 -2.23 8.57 15.11
CA TYR A 569 -1.58 8.69 16.43
C TYR A 569 -0.06 8.98 16.43
N VAL A 570 0.50 9.35 15.29
CA VAL A 570 1.91 9.78 15.12
C VAL A 570 1.96 11.19 14.54
N HIS A 571 1.17 11.45 13.49
CA HIS A 571 1.00 12.75 12.87
C HIS A 571 -0.22 13.47 13.46
N PHE A 572 0.04 14.63 14.07
CA PHE A 572 -0.99 15.42 14.75
C PHE A 572 -1.97 16.07 13.77
N GLY A 573 -3.22 16.16 14.19
CA GLY A 573 -4.35 16.81 13.52
C GLY A 573 -4.85 16.13 12.25
N SER A 574 -6.16 15.95 12.14
CA SER A 574 -6.85 15.52 10.91
C SER A 574 -7.54 16.68 10.19
N GLU A 575 -7.84 17.76 10.91
CA GLU A 575 -8.49 18.97 10.43
C GLU A 575 -7.56 20.18 10.59
N SER A 576 -7.74 21.23 9.78
CA SER A 576 -6.87 22.41 9.76
C SER A 576 -6.62 22.98 11.17
N THR A 577 -7.65 23.08 12.01
CA THR A 577 -7.56 23.59 13.39
C THR A 577 -6.65 22.72 14.26
N THR A 578 -6.84 21.40 14.24
CA THR A 578 -6.04 20.43 15.00
C THR A 578 -4.61 20.29 14.45
N ILE A 579 -4.41 20.46 13.14
CA ILE A 579 -3.09 20.48 12.51
C ILE A 579 -2.32 21.71 12.99
N THR A 580 -2.94 22.89 12.96
CA THR A 580 -2.34 24.12 13.49
C THR A 580 -1.96 23.97 14.95
N LYS A 581 -2.88 23.46 15.78
CA LYS A 581 -2.62 23.30 17.21
C LYS A 581 -1.45 22.35 17.49
N GLY A 582 -1.42 21.19 16.82
CA GLY A 582 -0.34 20.23 16.98
C GLY A 582 1.02 20.77 16.50
N GLY A 583 1.02 21.52 15.40
CA GLY A 583 2.22 22.15 14.85
C GLY A 583 2.80 23.23 15.78
N GLU A 584 1.94 24.08 16.34
CA GLU A 584 2.34 25.09 17.34
C GLU A 584 2.94 24.45 18.59
N LEU A 585 2.28 23.43 19.14
CA LEU A 585 2.77 22.70 20.33
C LEU A 585 4.15 22.08 20.07
N TYR A 586 4.30 21.40 18.93
CA TYR A 586 5.57 20.78 18.54
C TYR A 586 6.69 21.82 18.44
N ALA A 587 6.44 22.92 17.72
CA ALA A 587 7.42 23.98 17.53
C ALA A 587 7.80 24.70 18.84
N GLN A 588 6.81 24.96 19.70
CA GLN A 588 7.03 25.57 21.02
C GLN A 588 7.88 24.68 21.93
N THR A 589 7.61 23.37 21.94
CA THR A 589 8.38 22.39 22.73
C THR A 589 9.87 22.43 22.36
N VAL A 590 10.17 22.42 21.06
CA VAL A 590 11.56 22.52 20.57
C VAL A 590 12.18 23.87 20.91
N LYS A 591 11.47 24.97 20.65
CA LYS A 591 11.96 26.33 20.90
C LYS A 591 12.30 26.58 22.37
N GLN A 592 11.40 26.23 23.28
CA GLN A 592 11.61 26.42 24.72
C GLN A 592 12.85 25.65 25.20
N THR A 593 13.04 24.42 24.72
CA THR A 593 14.21 23.60 25.06
C THR A 593 15.51 24.24 24.57
N ILE A 594 15.52 24.82 23.36
CA ILE A 594 16.70 25.53 22.83
C ILE A 594 17.00 26.79 23.65
N GLU A 595 15.98 27.55 24.03
CA GLU A 595 16.14 28.75 24.88
C GLU A 595 16.73 28.38 26.25
N GLU A 596 16.28 27.28 26.86
CA GLU A 596 16.84 26.74 28.10
C GLU A 596 18.30 26.28 27.92
N ALA A 597 18.60 25.56 26.85
CA ALA A 597 19.94 25.09 26.54
C ALA A 597 20.91 26.26 26.34
N THR A 598 20.46 27.32 25.66
CA THR A 598 21.23 28.54 25.42
C THR A 598 21.52 29.28 26.73
N LYS A 599 20.55 29.35 27.66
CA LYS A 599 20.74 29.96 28.99
C LYS A 599 21.80 29.25 29.83
N LYS A 600 21.93 27.91 29.72
CA LYS A 600 22.96 27.14 30.44
C LYS A 600 24.36 27.30 29.84
N GLY A 601 24.47 27.84 28.61
CA GLY A 601 25.75 28.13 27.94
C GLY A 601 26.63 26.92 27.65
N THR A 602 26.10 25.70 27.77
CA THR A 602 26.88 24.45 27.71
C THR A 602 26.98 23.96 26.26
N VAL A 603 28.20 23.63 25.83
CA VAL A 603 28.53 23.03 24.53
C VAL A 603 29.56 21.93 24.73
N LYS A 604 29.61 20.94 23.84
CA LYS A 604 30.57 19.84 23.92
C LYS A 604 32.00 20.36 23.90
N LYS A 605 32.80 20.00 24.91
CA LYS A 605 34.20 20.43 25.09
C LYS A 605 35.24 19.51 24.45
#